data_AF-A0A1F9PAW7-F1
#
_entry.id   AF-A0A1F9PAW7-F1
#
_cell.length_a   1.000
_cell.length_b   1.000
_cell.length_c   1.000
_cell.angle_alpha   90.00
_cell.angle_beta   90.00
_cell.angle_gamma   90.00
#
_symmetry.space_group_name_H-M   'P 1'
#
loop_
_entity.id
_entity.type
_entity.pdbx_description
1 polymer ?
#
loop_
_entity_poly.entity_id
_entity_poly.type
_entity_poly.pdbx_seq_one_letter_code
_entity_poly.pdbx_strand_id
1 'polypeptide(L)' 'MVLCQAGDIIVGNVFSGKRKGLLKRIDYSTDKEAARVYIKQYGITQAPALLFLDTQGKLLWMPLGELSEKDI' A
#
# COMPACT_ATOMS: atom_id res chain seq x y z
N MET A 1 12.80 14.75 3.41
CA MET A 1 12.20 13.41 3.56
C MET A 1 11.33 13.19 2.33
N VAL A 2 11.85 12.50 1.31
CA VAL A 2 11.08 12.25 0.08
C VAL A 2 10.09 11.16 0.42
N LEU A 3 8.82 11.52 0.56
CA LEU A 3 7.74 10.56 0.69
C LEU A 3 7.76 9.65 -0.55
N CYS A 4 8.08 8.38 -0.35
CA CYS A 4 7.59 7.21 -1.07
C CYS A 4 7.12 7.47 -2.52
N GLN A 5 8.06 7.83 -3.41
CA GLN A 5 7.76 8.18 -4.81
C GLN A 5 7.07 7.02 -5.54
N ALA A 6 7.46 5.78 -5.26
CA ALA A 6 6.90 4.61 -5.89
C ALA A 6 5.41 4.39 -5.55
N GLY A 7 5.07 4.55 -4.27
CA GLY A 7 3.70 4.48 -3.79
C GLY A 7 2.83 5.55 -4.43
N ASP A 8 3.35 6.77 -4.54
CA ASP A 8 2.62 7.88 -5.18
C ASP A 8 2.45 7.66 -6.70
N ILE A 9 3.41 7.03 -7.38
CA ILE A 9 3.32 6.65 -8.81
C ILE A 9 2.23 5.58 -9.02
N ILE A 10 2.21 4.50 -8.24
CA ILE A 10 1.19 3.44 -8.37
C ILE A 10 -0.21 3.99 -8.07
N VAL A 11 -0.33 4.76 -6.98
CA VAL A 11 -1.58 5.40 -6.59
C VAL A 11 -2.07 6.34 -7.69
N GLY A 12 -1.18 7.15 -8.27
CA GLY A 12 -1.50 8.13 -9.29
C GLY A 12 -1.86 7.52 -10.65
N ASN A 13 -1.10 6.53 -11.11
CA ASN A 13 -1.24 5.96 -12.45
C ASN A 13 -2.30 4.85 -12.51
N VAL A 14 -2.26 3.89 -11.58
CA VAL A 14 -3.09 2.66 -11.64
C VAL A 14 -4.48 2.89 -11.03
N PHE A 15 -4.54 3.66 -9.94
CA PHE A 15 -5.78 3.91 -9.18
C PHE A 15 -6.36 5.30 -9.45
N SER A 16 -6.56 5.62 -10.74
CA SER A 16 -7.17 6.87 -11.21
C SER A 16 -8.68 6.74 -11.46
N GLY A 17 -9.39 7.88 -11.50
CA GLY A 17 -10.83 7.94 -11.77
C GLY A 17 -11.67 7.14 -10.77
N LYS A 18 -12.61 6.31 -11.27
CA LYS A 18 -13.51 5.49 -10.44
C LYS A 18 -12.77 4.48 -9.54
N ARG A 19 -11.53 4.11 -9.91
CA ARG A 19 -10.73 3.13 -9.15
C ARG A 19 -10.03 3.75 -7.94
N LYS A 20 -9.99 5.08 -7.83
CA LYS A 20 -9.44 5.78 -6.67
C LYS A 20 -10.15 5.40 -5.36
N GLY A 21 -11.45 5.11 -5.43
CA GLY A 21 -12.24 4.66 -4.27
C GLY A 21 -11.86 3.28 -3.74
N LEU A 22 -11.08 2.50 -4.50
CA LEU A 22 -10.57 1.19 -4.07
C LEU A 22 -9.27 1.31 -3.28
N LEU A 23 -8.63 2.49 -3.30
CA LEU A 23 -7.35 2.70 -2.65
C LEU A 23 -7.54 3.21 -1.23
N LYS A 24 -6.98 2.50 -0.26
CA LYS A 24 -6.88 2.92 1.13
C LYS A 24 -5.42 3.16 1.49
N ARG A 25 -5.05 4.43 1.68
CA ARG A 25 -3.73 4.82 2.19
C ARG A 25 -3.78 4.81 3.72
N ILE A 26 -2.81 4.15 4.34
CA ILE A 26 -2.64 4.14 5.80
C ILE A 26 -1.25 4.69 6.09
N ASP A 27 -1.20 5.81 6.81
CA ASP A 27 0.05 6.41 7.23
C ASP A 27 0.35 6.00 8.67
N TYR A 28 1.44 5.27 8.87
CA TYR A 28 1.83 4.79 10.20
C TYR A 28 2.14 5.94 11.17
N SER A 29 2.60 7.09 10.69
CA SER A 29 2.96 8.21 11.55
C SER A 29 1.73 8.88 12.17
N THR A 30 0.61 8.92 11.44
CA THR A 30 -0.62 9.58 11.86
C THR A 30 -1.70 8.62 12.34
N ASP A 31 -1.68 7.36 11.89
CA ASP A 31 -2.78 6.39 12.07
C ASP A 31 -2.26 5.02 12.55
N LYS A 32 -1.51 5.05 13.66
CA LYS A 32 -0.77 3.89 14.21
C LYS A 32 -1.64 2.69 14.52
N GLU A 33 -2.82 2.91 15.09
CA GLU A 33 -3.71 1.82 15.50
C GLU A 33 -4.33 1.13 14.29
N ALA A 34 -4.74 1.90 13.27
CA ALA A 34 -5.17 1.33 12.00
C ALA A 34 -4.03 0.53 11.35
N ALA A 35 -2.83 1.11 11.25
CA ALA A 35 -1.67 0.47 10.65
C ALA A 35 -1.26 -0.83 11.35
N ARG A 36 -1.31 -0.87 12.70
CA ARG A 36 -0.96 -2.06 13.49
C ARG A 36 -1.76 -3.30 13.11
N VAL A 37 -3.06 -3.15 12.82
CA VAL A 37 -3.91 -4.26 12.40
C VAL A 37 -3.36 -4.89 11.12
N TYR A 38 -3.08 -4.08 10.10
CA TYR A 38 -2.57 -4.57 8.82
C TYR A 38 -1.13 -5.09 8.92
N ILE A 39 -0.26 -4.42 9.68
CA ILE A 39 1.12 -4.87 9.92
C ILE A 39 1.13 -6.27 10.52
N LYS A 40 0.31 -6.50 11.54
CA LYS A 40 0.22 -7.81 12.21
C LYS A 40 -0.46 -8.86 11.32
N GLN A 41 -1.57 -8.50 10.67
CA GLN A 41 -2.36 -9.43 9.87
C GLN A 41 -1.60 -9.94 8.64
N TYR A 42 -0.82 -9.07 7.98
CA TYR A 42 -0.13 -9.39 6.73
C TYR A 42 1.39 -9.53 6.89
N GLY A 43 1.92 -9.41 8.12
CA GLY A 43 3.35 -9.60 8.41
C GLY A 43 4.24 -8.57 7.72
N ILE A 44 3.82 -7.30 7.70
CA ILE A 44 4.57 -6.21 7.06
C ILE A 44 5.84 -5.93 7.87
N THR A 45 7.00 -6.29 7.34
CA THR A 45 8.30 -6.10 8.03
C THR A 45 9.01 -4.81 7.64
N GLN A 46 8.63 -4.20 6.51
CA GLN A 46 9.27 -3.02 5.95
C GLN A 46 8.24 -2.11 5.28
N ALA A 47 8.41 -0.79 5.46
CA ALA A 47 7.67 0.24 4.75
C ALA A 47 8.56 0.93 3.69
N PRO A 48 7.99 1.48 2.60
CA PRO A 48 6.57 1.42 2.23
C PRO A 48 6.12 0.00 1.85
N ALA A 49 4.83 -0.28 1.95
CA ALA A 49 4.26 -1.59 1.61
C ALA A 49 2.97 -1.39 0.82
N LEU A 50 2.82 -2.14 -0.27
CA LEU A 50 1.59 -2.16 -1.05
C LEU A 50 0.92 -3.52 -0.86
N LEU A 51 -0.36 -3.52 -0.51
CA LEU A 51 -1.11 -4.75 -0.30
C LEU A 51 -2.20 -4.81 -1.37
N PHE A 52 -2.15 -5.85 -2.21
CA PHE A 52 -3.22 -6.16 -3.12
C PHE A 52 -4.08 -7.26 -2.52
N LEU A 53 -5.35 -6.93 -2.26
CA LEU A 53 -6.31 -7.81 -1.59
C LEU A 53 -7.46 -8.16 -2.53
N ASP A 54 -8.03 -9.35 -2.36
CA ASP A 54 -9.32 -9.67 -2.97
C ASP A 54 -10.49 -9.03 -2.18
N THR A 55 -11.71 -9.24 -2.69
CA THR A 55 -12.94 -8.71 -2.07
C THR A 55 -13.23 -9.26 -0.67
N GLN A 56 -12.59 -10.35 -0.27
CA GLN A 56 -12.72 -10.96 1.07
C GLN A 56 -11.58 -10.53 2.01
N GLY A 57 -10.66 -9.68 1.54
CA GLY A 57 -9.49 -9.23 2.31
C GLY A 57 -8.33 -10.23 2.32
N LYS A 58 -8.36 -11.25 1.45
CA LYS A 58 -7.23 -12.19 1.30
C LYS A 58 -6.10 -11.51 0.54
N LEU A 59 -4.87 -11.71 1.01
CA LEU A 59 -3.68 -11.20 0.35
C LEU A 59 -3.45 -11.94 -0.98
N LEU A 60 -3.41 -11.18 -2.07
CA LEU A 60 -3.08 -11.69 -3.40
C LEU A 60 -1.62 -11.40 -3.75
N TRP A 61 -1.13 -10.21 -3.42
CA TRP A 61 0.24 -9.77 -3.69
C TRP A 61 0.69 -8.69 -2.72
N MET A 62 1.97 -8.66 -2.36
CA MET A 62 2.53 -7.70 -1.41
C MET A 62 4.01 -7.43 -1.65
N PRO A 63 4.36 -6.36 -2.38
CA PRO A 63 5.70 -5.84 -2.37
C PRO A 63 5.96 -5.02 -1.10
N LEU A 64 7.19 -5.15 -0.59
CA LEU A 64 7.72 -4.40 0.55
C LEU A 64 8.92 -3.57 0.08
N GLY A 65 9.05 -2.36 0.63
CA GLY A 65 10.07 -1.40 0.24
C GLY A 65 9.66 -0.56 -0.98
N GLU A 66 10.60 0.26 -1.45
CA GLU A 66 10.42 1.07 -2.67
C GLU A 66 10.23 0.15 -3.89
N LEU A 67 9.28 0.52 -4.75
CA LEU A 67 9.00 -0.19 -6.00
C LEU A 67 9.53 0.63 -7.17
N SER A 68 10.14 -0.02 -8.16
CA SER A 68 10.41 0.65 -9.43
C SER A 68 9.22 0.47 -10.38
N GLU A 69 9.08 1.37 -11.36
CA GLU A 69 8.00 1.29 -12.35
C GLU A 69 8.02 -0.01 -13.17
N LYS A 70 9.18 -0.70 -13.19
CA LYS A 70 9.38 -1.98 -13.88
C LYS A 70 8.91 -3.19 -13.06
N ASP A 71 8.65 -3.01 -11.77
CA ASP A 71 8.21 -4.07 -10.85
C ASP A 71 6.67 -4.16 -10.75
N ILE A 72 5.96 -3.28 -11.48
CA ILE A 72 4.50 -3.16 -11.56
C ILE A 72 4.05 -3.61 -12.95
#